data_AF-A0A8X8WTZ0-F1
#
_entry.id   AF-A0A8X8WTZ0-F1
#
_cell.length_a   1.000
_cell.length_b   1.000
_cell.length_c   1.000
_cell.angle_alpha   90.00
_cell.angle_beta   90.00
_cell.angle_gamma   90.00
#
_symmetry.space_group_name_H-M   'P 1'
#
loop_
_entity.id
_entity.type
_entity.pdbx_description
1 polymer ?
#
loop_
_entity_poly.entity_id
_entity_poly.type
_entity_poly.pdbx_seq_one_letter_code
_entity_poly.pdbx_strand_id
1 'polypeptide(L)'
;MSDDATPRTTHILYKFATTMVSGMAGKAVKSVAKAVGEYQFPWREKLTNYRDELSKGVWGYWELGAWKPLAISARRRARIRKEVLLAGGDWEFDPERKEMKTKRKGHKVDRLAAEKRANTARLMEEMPKMLDDYKKRRWEKKMKAEEDAAKKALNE
;
A
#
# COMPACT_ATOMS: atom_id res chain seq x y z
N MET A 1 31.59 -49.33 -82.27
CA MET A 1 31.10 -47.96 -81.98
C MET A 1 29.68 -48.09 -81.47
N SER A 2 29.35 -47.27 -80.47
CA SER A 2 28.01 -47.05 -79.89
C SER A 2 27.62 -47.93 -78.69
N ASP A 3 28.18 -47.51 -77.55
CA ASP A 3 27.48 -47.15 -76.30
C ASP A 3 26.00 -47.51 -76.15
N ASP A 4 25.67 -48.15 -75.02
CA ASP A 4 24.44 -47.84 -74.26
C ASP A 4 24.57 -48.36 -72.81
N ALA A 5 24.91 -47.45 -71.88
CA ALA A 5 24.95 -47.69 -70.44
C ALA A 5 23.70 -47.11 -69.78
N THR A 6 22.87 -47.98 -69.20
CA THR A 6 21.69 -47.60 -68.41
C THR A 6 22.09 -46.94 -67.07
N PRO A 7 21.51 -45.79 -66.66
CA PRO A 7 21.81 -45.19 -65.35
C PRO A 7 20.95 -45.78 -64.23
N ARG A 8 21.53 -46.70 -63.43
CA ARG A 8 20.99 -47.16 -62.13
C ARG A 8 21.51 -46.28 -60.99
N THR A 9 21.20 -44.98 -60.98
CA THR A 9 21.69 -44.08 -59.91
C THR A 9 20.71 -42.95 -59.55
N THR A 10 19.41 -43.21 -59.54
CA THR A 10 18.41 -42.19 -59.13
C THR A 10 17.52 -42.59 -57.97
N HIS A 11 17.48 -43.86 -57.54
CA HIS A 11 16.51 -44.29 -56.50
C HIS A 11 16.97 -44.12 -55.04
N ILE A 12 18.26 -43.92 -54.78
CA ILE A 12 18.77 -43.81 -53.39
C ILE A 12 18.63 -42.37 -52.86
N LEU A 13 18.70 -41.36 -53.73
CA LEU A 13 18.58 -39.95 -53.32
C LEU A 13 17.13 -39.53 -53.01
N TYR A 14 16.13 -40.13 -53.68
CA TYR A 14 14.73 -39.77 -53.44
C TYR A 14 14.19 -40.28 -52.10
N LYS A 15 14.66 -41.44 -51.59
CA LYS A 15 14.23 -41.97 -50.29
C LYS A 15 14.83 -41.22 -49.09
N PHE A 16 16.04 -40.66 -49.23
CA PHE A 16 16.68 -39.87 -48.16
C PHE A 16 16.07 -38.46 -48.05
N ALA A 17 15.62 -37.89 -49.17
CA ALA A 17 14.94 -36.60 -49.17
C ALA A 17 13.53 -36.68 -48.54
N THR A 18 12.78 -37.78 -48.72
CA THR A 18 11.42 -37.90 -48.15
C THR A 18 11.41 -38.09 -46.64
N THR A 19 12.42 -38.75 -46.06
CA THR A 19 12.50 -38.97 -44.61
C THR A 19 12.93 -37.71 -43.84
N MET A 20 13.78 -36.86 -44.42
CA MET A 20 14.15 -35.57 -43.81
C MET A 20 13.00 -34.56 -43.79
N VAL A 21 12.16 -34.51 -44.84
CA VAL A 21 11.00 -33.60 -44.91
C VAL A 21 9.92 -33.98 -43.89
N SER A 22 9.67 -35.27 -43.68
CA SER A 22 8.72 -35.77 -42.66
C SER A 22 9.15 -35.44 -41.22
N GLY A 23 10.45 -35.59 -40.91
CA GLY A 23 11.00 -35.26 -39.59
C GLY A 23 11.03 -33.76 -39.28
N MET A 24 11.24 -32.89 -40.28
CA MET A 24 11.18 -31.44 -40.12
C MET A 24 9.76 -30.93 -39.90
N ALA A 25 8.77 -31.50 -40.59
CA ALA A 25 7.36 -31.18 -40.36
C ALA A 25 6.92 -31.55 -38.92
N GLY A 26 7.32 -32.72 -38.41
CA GLY A 26 7.02 -33.12 -37.04
C GLY A 26 7.69 -32.25 -35.96
N LYS A 27 8.87 -31.69 -36.23
CA LYS A 27 9.56 -30.72 -35.35
C LYS A 27 8.90 -29.35 -35.39
N ALA A 28 8.50 -28.88 -36.59
CA ALA A 28 7.78 -27.63 -36.75
C ALA A 28 6.40 -27.65 -36.10
N VAL A 29 5.67 -28.78 -36.20
CA VAL A 29 4.37 -28.94 -35.53
C VAL A 29 4.54 -28.98 -34.00
N LYS A 30 5.58 -29.61 -33.47
CA LYS A 30 5.89 -29.58 -32.03
C LYS A 30 6.33 -28.20 -31.54
N SER A 31 7.10 -27.45 -32.32
CA SER A 31 7.50 -26.08 -31.96
C SER A 31 6.34 -25.10 -32.05
N VAL A 32 5.44 -25.27 -33.02
CA VAL A 32 4.20 -24.48 -33.13
C VAL A 32 3.23 -24.85 -32.01
N ALA A 33 3.05 -26.12 -31.67
CA ALA A 33 2.21 -26.52 -30.53
C ALA A 33 2.77 -26.03 -29.19
N LYS A 34 4.10 -26.04 -29.04
CA LYS A 34 4.79 -25.48 -27.87
C LYS A 34 4.66 -23.96 -27.82
N ALA A 35 4.84 -23.27 -28.95
CA ALA A 35 4.65 -21.83 -29.06
C ALA A 35 3.18 -21.43 -28.81
N VAL A 36 2.20 -22.16 -29.36
CA VAL A 36 0.76 -21.89 -29.13
C VAL A 36 0.38 -22.18 -27.67
N GLY A 37 0.92 -23.23 -27.05
CA GLY A 37 0.70 -23.55 -25.63
C GLY A 37 1.39 -22.58 -24.65
N GLU A 38 2.60 -22.11 -24.97
CA GLU A 38 3.34 -21.09 -24.20
C GLU A 38 2.69 -19.70 -24.37
N TYR A 39 2.17 -19.38 -25.57
CA TYR A 39 1.36 -18.18 -25.79
C TYR A 39 -0.03 -18.25 -25.15
N GLN A 40 -0.56 -19.45 -24.89
CA GLN A 40 -1.88 -19.61 -24.28
C GLN A 40 -1.91 -19.16 -22.82
N PHE A 41 -0.78 -19.28 -22.09
CA PHE A 41 -0.71 -18.86 -20.68
C PHE A 41 0.61 -18.16 -20.31
N PRO A 42 0.87 -16.94 -20.83
CA PRO A 42 2.10 -16.18 -20.56
C PRO A 42 2.30 -15.85 -19.06
N TRP A 43 1.24 -15.95 -18.26
CA TRP A 43 1.28 -15.71 -16.82
C TRP A 43 1.96 -16.83 -16.03
N ARG A 44 2.01 -18.07 -16.55
CA ARG A 44 2.67 -19.19 -15.86
C ARG A 44 4.18 -18.98 -15.78
N GLU A 45 4.80 -18.58 -16.88
CA GLU A 45 6.23 -18.25 -16.93
C GLU A 45 6.56 -17.02 -16.07
N LYS A 46 5.69 -15.99 -16.11
CA LYS A 46 5.85 -14.81 -15.26
C LYS A 46 5.75 -15.20 -13.78
N LEU A 47 4.84 -16.10 -13.41
CA LEU A 47 4.71 -16.59 -12.04
C LEU A 47 5.95 -17.39 -11.61
N THR A 48 6.46 -18.30 -12.44
CA THR A 48 7.66 -19.08 -12.08
C THR A 48 8.88 -18.19 -11.89
N ASN A 49 9.07 -17.18 -12.75
CA ASN A 49 10.19 -16.25 -12.66
C ASN A 49 10.15 -15.35 -11.41
N TYR A 50 8.95 -15.09 -10.90
CA TYR A 50 8.73 -14.15 -9.82
C TYR A 50 8.22 -14.79 -8.53
N ARG A 51 8.12 -16.11 -8.48
CA ARG A 51 7.55 -16.85 -7.34
C ARG A 51 8.25 -16.51 -6.03
N ASP A 52 9.58 -16.50 -6.05
CA ASP A 52 10.43 -16.22 -4.88
C ASP A 52 10.33 -14.77 -4.42
N GLU A 53 10.04 -13.84 -5.33
CA GLU A 53 9.81 -12.43 -4.99
C GLU A 53 8.39 -12.19 -4.50
N LEU A 54 7.40 -12.90 -5.06
CA LEU A 54 5.99 -12.80 -4.65
C LEU A 54 5.76 -13.36 -3.25
N SER A 55 6.52 -14.39 -2.85
CA SER A 55 6.45 -14.99 -1.51
C SER A 55 7.03 -14.10 -0.40
N LYS A 56 7.92 -13.15 -0.72
CA LYS A 56 8.50 -12.19 0.25
C LYS A 56 7.48 -11.17 0.78
N GLY A 57 6.25 -11.15 0.24
CA GLY A 57 5.16 -10.27 0.65
C GLY A 57 4.81 -9.22 -0.39
N VAL A 58 3.96 -8.24 -0.03
CA VAL A 58 3.42 -7.24 -0.99
C VAL A 58 4.25 -5.95 -1.08
N TRP A 59 4.90 -5.54 0.01
CA TRP A 59 5.47 -4.19 0.15
C TRP A 59 7.01 -4.20 0.18
N GLY A 60 7.61 -5.36 0.42
CA GLY A 60 9.02 -5.50 0.75
C GLY A 60 9.19 -6.46 1.91
N TYR A 61 10.43 -6.64 2.32
CA TYR A 61 10.79 -7.53 3.42
C TYR A 61 11.87 -6.88 4.29
N TRP A 62 11.89 -7.26 5.56
CA TRP A 62 12.96 -6.89 6.48
C TRP A 62 14.13 -7.85 6.27
N GLU A 63 15.29 -7.30 5.99
CA GLU A 63 16.54 -8.07 5.91
C GLU A 63 17.66 -7.27 6.57
N LEU A 64 18.36 -7.87 7.53
CA LEU A 64 19.51 -7.25 8.21
C LEU A 64 19.21 -5.85 8.79
N GLY A 65 18.01 -5.64 9.33
CA GLY A 65 17.59 -4.38 9.94
C GLY A 65 17.24 -3.27 8.94
N ALA A 66 17.29 -3.53 7.64
CA ALA A 66 16.86 -2.62 6.59
C ALA A 66 15.58 -3.13 5.92
N TRP A 67 14.71 -2.20 5.55
CA TRP A 67 13.56 -2.49 4.70
C TRP A 67 14.01 -2.54 3.24
N LYS A 68 13.96 -3.72 2.61
CA LYS A 68 14.28 -3.87 1.19
C LYS A 68 12.99 -3.89 0.35
N PRO A 69 12.91 -3.09 -0.74
CA PRO A 69 11.81 -3.19 -1.69
C PRO A 69 11.89 -4.52 -2.46
N LEU A 70 10.75 -4.95 -3.01
CA LEU A 70 10.71 -6.09 -3.92
C LEU A 70 11.43 -5.77 -5.24
N ALA A 71 11.96 -6.78 -5.91
CA ALA A 71 12.54 -6.60 -7.25
C ALA A 71 11.47 -6.26 -8.31
N ILE A 72 10.21 -6.56 -8.04
CA ILE A 72 9.07 -6.35 -8.94
C ILE A 72 8.32 -5.09 -8.53
N SER A 73 8.03 -4.23 -9.50
CA SER A 73 7.16 -3.09 -9.27
C SER A 73 5.71 -3.52 -8.98
N ALA A 74 5.02 -2.80 -8.09
CA ALA A 74 3.63 -3.08 -7.75
C ALA A 74 2.70 -3.12 -8.97
N ARG A 75 2.97 -2.27 -9.98
CA ARG A 75 2.24 -2.30 -11.27
C ARG A 75 2.41 -3.61 -12.02
N ARG A 76 3.64 -4.13 -12.10
CA ARG A 76 3.92 -5.40 -12.79
C ARG A 76 3.30 -6.57 -12.05
N ARG A 77 3.34 -6.57 -10.71
CA ARG A 77 2.63 -7.53 -9.85
C ARG A 77 1.13 -7.53 -10.14
N ALA A 78 0.48 -6.36 -10.13
CA ALA A 78 -0.96 -6.26 -10.39
C ALA A 78 -1.35 -6.73 -11.80
N ARG A 79 -0.48 -6.53 -12.80
CA ARG A 79 -0.68 -7.07 -14.15
C ARG A 79 -0.67 -8.60 -14.16
N ILE A 80 0.29 -9.23 -13.49
CA ILE A 80 0.37 -10.69 -13.35
C ILE A 80 -0.87 -11.20 -12.59
N ARG A 81 -1.23 -10.58 -11.47
CA ARG A 81 -2.44 -10.91 -10.71
C ARG A 81 -3.70 -10.85 -11.57
N LYS A 82 -3.84 -9.80 -12.39
CA LYS A 82 -4.95 -9.67 -13.33
C LYS A 82 -4.98 -10.81 -14.35
N GLU A 83 -3.83 -11.15 -14.96
CA GLU A 83 -3.74 -12.24 -15.94
C GLU A 83 -4.10 -13.60 -15.33
N VAL A 84 -3.66 -13.89 -14.10
CA VAL A 84 -3.97 -15.13 -13.36
C VAL A 84 -5.46 -15.24 -13.04
N LEU A 85 -6.04 -14.18 -12.46
CA LEU A 85 -7.46 -14.16 -12.10
C LEU A 85 -8.37 -14.21 -13.32
N LEU A 86 -7.99 -13.58 -14.44
CA LEU A 86 -8.73 -13.68 -15.71
C LEU A 86 -8.70 -15.09 -16.30
N ALA A 87 -7.62 -15.84 -16.07
CA ALA A 87 -7.52 -17.25 -16.46
C ALA A 87 -8.23 -18.20 -15.48
N GLY A 88 -8.91 -17.67 -14.44
CA GLY A 88 -9.61 -18.45 -13.41
C GLY A 88 -8.66 -19.13 -12.41
N GLY A 89 -7.39 -18.75 -12.37
CA GLY A 89 -6.45 -19.21 -11.35
C GLY A 89 -6.61 -18.47 -10.03
N ASP A 90 -6.19 -19.09 -8.93
CA ASP A 90 -6.19 -18.47 -7.61
C ASP A 90 -4.92 -17.64 -7.34
N TRP A 91 -5.02 -16.64 -6.46
CA TRP A 91 -3.91 -15.73 -6.12
C TRP A 91 -3.57 -15.80 -4.62
N GLU A 92 -2.60 -16.64 -4.29
CA GLU A 92 -2.21 -16.99 -2.91
C GLU A 92 -1.22 -16.02 -2.26
N PHE A 93 -0.62 -15.09 -3.02
CA PHE A 93 0.53 -14.30 -2.55
C PHE A 93 0.17 -13.02 -1.78
N ASP A 94 -1.09 -12.57 -1.83
CA ASP A 94 -1.52 -11.32 -1.23
C ASP A 94 -2.38 -11.60 0.01
N PRO A 95 -2.14 -10.91 1.15
CA PRO A 95 -3.02 -11.02 2.30
C PRO A 95 -4.39 -10.43 1.98
N GLU A 96 -5.41 -10.92 2.68
CA GLU A 96 -6.77 -10.41 2.55
C GLU A 96 -6.87 -8.92 2.87
N ARG A 97 -7.80 -8.24 2.19
CA ARG A 97 -7.98 -6.81 2.36
C ARG A 97 -8.56 -6.54 3.75
N LYS A 98 -7.83 -5.78 4.55
CA LYS A 98 -8.30 -5.32 5.86
C LYS A 98 -9.53 -4.43 5.73
N GLU A 99 -10.45 -4.56 6.68
CA GLU A 99 -11.63 -3.71 6.81
C GLU A 99 -11.28 -2.23 7.00
N MET A 100 -12.10 -1.35 6.43
CA MET A 100 -11.94 0.09 6.57
C MET A 100 -12.43 0.58 7.94
N LYS A 101 -11.70 1.51 8.56
CA LYS A 101 -12.09 2.12 9.84
C LYS A 101 -13.16 3.19 9.62
N THR A 102 -14.33 3.01 10.23
CA THR A 102 -15.51 3.89 10.07
C THR A 102 -15.70 4.92 11.21
N LYS A 103 -14.68 5.15 12.05
CA LYS A 103 -14.79 6.06 13.21
C LYS A 103 -14.61 7.53 12.80
N ARG A 104 -15.57 8.39 13.17
CA ARG A 104 -15.49 9.85 13.01
C ARG A 104 -14.82 10.49 14.23
N LYS A 105 -13.94 11.47 14.02
CA LYS A 105 -13.19 12.18 15.08
C LYS A 105 -14.07 13.15 15.90
N GLY A 106 -15.08 13.73 15.27
CA GLY A 106 -15.85 14.86 15.80
C GLY A 106 -15.03 16.16 15.86
N HIS A 107 -15.69 17.31 15.89
CA HIS A 107 -15.02 18.60 16.06
C HIS A 107 -14.58 18.78 17.53
N LYS A 108 -13.41 19.40 17.73
CA LYS A 108 -12.88 19.69 19.07
C LYS A 108 -13.81 20.63 19.83
N VAL A 109 -14.38 21.61 19.14
CA VAL A 109 -15.27 22.62 19.73
C VAL A 109 -16.52 21.97 20.31
N ASP A 110 -17.18 21.09 19.56
CA ASP A 110 -18.42 20.43 20.00
C ASP A 110 -18.19 19.54 21.22
N ARG A 111 -17.03 18.86 21.26
CA ARG A 111 -16.64 18.03 22.40
C ARG A 111 -16.50 18.86 23.69
N LEU A 112 -15.90 20.03 23.58
CA LEU A 112 -15.64 20.91 24.73
C LEU A 112 -16.84 21.81 25.07
N ALA A 113 -17.85 21.87 24.22
CA ALA A 113 -18.96 22.80 24.39
C ALA A 113 -19.78 22.48 25.66
N ALA A 114 -19.99 21.19 25.96
CA ALA A 114 -20.68 20.77 27.18
C ALA A 114 -19.90 21.18 28.44
N GLU A 115 -18.60 20.90 28.46
CA GLU A 115 -17.70 21.25 29.58
C GLU A 115 -17.65 22.76 29.82
N LYS A 116 -17.56 23.55 28.73
CA LYS A 116 -17.56 25.01 28.83
C LYS A 116 -18.86 25.55 29.43
N ARG A 117 -20.02 25.03 29.02
CA ARG A 117 -21.33 25.45 29.57
C ARG A 117 -21.44 25.13 31.07
N ALA A 118 -20.98 23.96 31.49
CA ALA A 118 -20.97 23.57 32.91
C ALA A 118 -20.05 24.48 33.74
N ASN A 119 -18.85 24.80 33.23
CA ASN A 119 -17.93 25.70 33.92
C ASN A 119 -18.49 27.13 34.01
N THR A 120 -19.17 27.60 32.96
CA THR A 120 -19.87 28.89 33.00
C THR A 120 -20.93 28.92 34.09
N ALA A 121 -21.75 27.88 34.23
CA ALA A 121 -22.74 27.80 35.30
C ALA A 121 -22.10 27.85 36.71
N ARG A 122 -21.06 27.05 36.94
CA ARG A 122 -20.30 27.06 38.19
C ARG A 122 -19.72 28.45 38.52
N LEU A 123 -19.12 29.11 37.53
CA LEU A 123 -18.55 30.45 37.72
C LEU A 123 -19.65 31.46 38.08
N MET A 124 -20.84 31.36 37.47
CA MET A 124 -21.98 32.23 37.77
C MET A 124 -22.50 32.04 39.20
N GLU A 125 -22.49 30.82 39.73
CA GLU A 125 -22.83 30.55 41.14
C GLU A 125 -21.80 31.15 42.10
N GLU A 126 -20.51 31.13 41.73
CA GLU A 126 -19.41 31.70 42.52
C GLU A 126 -19.29 33.24 42.40
N MET A 127 -19.97 33.86 41.43
CA MET A 127 -19.88 35.30 41.16
C MET A 127 -20.15 36.21 42.38
N PRO A 128 -21.21 36.00 43.19
CA PRO A 128 -21.49 36.88 44.32
C PRO A 128 -20.34 36.92 45.32
N LYS A 129 -19.76 35.75 45.63
CA LYS A 129 -18.61 35.65 46.52
C LYS A 129 -17.39 36.38 45.94
N MET A 130 -17.11 36.19 44.64
CA MET A 130 -16.01 36.88 43.97
C MET A 130 -16.17 38.41 43.97
N LEU A 131 -17.41 38.92 43.86
CA LEU A 131 -17.70 40.35 43.93
C LEU A 131 -17.45 40.91 45.34
N ASP A 132 -17.87 40.20 46.37
CA ASP A 132 -17.64 40.63 47.75
C ASP A 132 -16.15 40.61 48.10
N ASP A 133 -15.42 39.58 47.67
CA ASP A 133 -13.97 39.49 47.83
C ASP A 133 -13.24 40.62 47.06
N TYR A 134 -13.74 41.02 45.89
CA TYR A 134 -13.21 42.17 45.16
C TYR A 134 -13.46 43.50 45.90
N LYS A 135 -14.68 43.71 46.40
CA LYS A 135 -15.05 44.90 47.17
C LYS A 135 -14.20 45.04 48.44
N LYS A 136 -14.03 43.94 49.19
CA LYS A 136 -13.17 43.89 50.38
C LYS A 136 -11.74 44.31 50.07
N ARG A 137 -11.10 43.70 49.05
CA ARG A 137 -9.74 44.07 48.63
C ARG A 137 -9.60 45.53 48.22
N ARG A 138 -10.60 46.08 47.52
CA ARG A 138 -10.61 47.51 47.15
C ARG A 138 -10.69 48.41 48.38
N TRP A 139 -11.51 48.02 49.34
CA TRP A 139 -11.72 48.79 50.57
C TRP A 139 -10.49 48.74 51.49
N GLU A 140 -9.92 47.56 51.73
CA GLU A 140 -8.66 47.39 52.47
C GLU A 140 -7.51 48.19 51.87
N LYS A 141 -7.39 48.19 50.54
CA LYS A 141 -6.38 49.00 49.84
C LYS A 141 -6.58 50.50 50.05
N LYS A 142 -7.84 50.95 50.08
CA LYS A 142 -8.17 52.36 50.35
C LYS A 142 -7.82 52.73 51.80
N MET A 143 -8.25 51.94 52.78
CA MET A 143 -7.95 52.16 54.20
C MET A 143 -6.44 52.21 54.44
N LYS A 144 -5.69 51.27 53.87
CA LYS A 144 -4.23 51.26 53.99
C LYS A 144 -3.59 52.52 53.40
N ALA A 145 -4.07 52.99 52.25
CA ALA A 145 -3.56 54.21 51.64
C ALA A 145 -3.86 55.46 52.47
N GLU A 146 -5.04 55.52 53.11
CA GLU A 146 -5.41 56.61 54.02
C GLU A 146 -4.59 56.56 55.32
N GLU A 147 -4.35 55.38 55.88
CA GLU A 147 -3.45 55.19 57.03
C GLU A 147 -2.01 55.58 56.72
N ASP A 148 -1.50 55.19 55.55
CA ASP A 148 -0.14 55.53 55.11
C ASP A 148 -0.01 57.05 54.87
N ALA A 149 -1.06 57.69 54.34
CA ALA A 149 -1.12 59.15 54.19
C ALA A 149 -1.18 59.87 55.56
N ALA A 150 -1.98 59.37 56.51
CA ALA A 150 -2.08 59.93 57.86
C ALA A 150 -0.77 59.77 58.65
N LYS A 151 -0.10 58.61 58.55
CA LYS A 151 1.24 58.39 59.14
C LYS A 151 2.29 59.31 58.53
N LYS A 152 2.22 59.56 57.22
CA LYS A 152 3.12 60.51 56.56
C LYS A 152 2.88 61.94 57.06
N ALA A 153 1.62 62.37 57.18
CA ALA A 153 1.26 63.70 57.68
C ALA A 153 1.59 63.92 59.17
N LEU A 154 1.68 62.86 59.98
CA LEU A 154 2.10 62.93 61.39
C LEU A 154 3.63 62.98 61.58
N ASN A 155 4.39 62.58 60.56
CA ASN A 155 5.85 62.54 60.59
C ASN A 155 6.52 63.73 59.85
N GLU A 156 5.70 64.61 59.24
CA GLU A 156 6.10 65.93 58.69
C GLU A 156 5.79 67.03 59.71
#